data_AF-A6I506-F1
#
_entry.id   AF-A6I506-F1
#
_cell.length_a   1.000
_cell.length_b   1.000
_cell.length_c   1.000
_cell.angle_alpha   90.00
_cell.angle_beta   90.00
_cell.angle_gamma   90.00
#
_symmetry.space_group_name_H-M   'P 1'
#
loop_
_entity.id
_entity.type
_entity.pdbx_description
1 polymer ?
#
loop_
_entity_poly.entity_id
_entity_poly.type
_entity_poly.pdbx_seq_one_letter_code
_entity_poly.pdbx_strand_id
1 'polypeptide(L)'
;MLIKAERYYAWREEHPENIQDSAVSSTLTFKQDHSLETRHVRMLLWNLAYRQLKRKDWQRLARLWSFTEDQIRAIEEQWSGNDSFHEHGYRALLIWLHGALMTQSDPAKQLYEELVRAGFPELAEKSRRFKSKTDSSSKKCAVS
;
A
#
# COMPACT_ATOMS: atom_id res chain seq x y z
N MET A 1 -8.08 1.87 13.31
CA MET A 1 -7.59 2.75 12.24
C MET A 1 -8.76 3.14 11.35
N LEU A 2 -9.26 4.38 11.49
CA LEU A 2 -10.54 4.80 10.91
C LEU A 2 -10.58 4.74 9.38
N ILE A 3 -9.56 5.30 8.72
CA ILE A 3 -9.47 5.36 7.25
C ILE A 3 -9.60 3.98 6.57
N LYS A 4 -9.00 2.93 7.14
CA LYS A 4 -9.14 1.56 6.59
C LYS A 4 -10.59 1.06 6.65
N ALA A 5 -11.30 1.37 7.74
CA ALA A 5 -12.68 0.96 7.92
C ALA A 5 -13.60 1.68 6.93
N GLU A 6 -13.48 3.01 6.83
CA GLU A 6 -14.25 3.81 5.87
C GLU A 6 -14.10 3.30 4.44
N ARG A 7 -12.85 3.07 4.01
CA ARG A 7 -12.56 2.57 2.66
C ARG A 7 -13.10 1.16 2.43
N TYR A 8 -13.01 0.29 3.43
CA TYR A 8 -13.56 -1.06 3.35
C TYR A 8 -15.08 -1.04 3.19
N TYR A 9 -15.78 -0.24 4.00
CA TYR A 9 -17.25 -0.17 3.93
C TYR A 9 -17.73 0.48 2.63
N ALA A 10 -17.07 1.54 2.15
CA ALA A 10 -17.35 2.12 0.84
C ALA A 10 -17.22 1.09 -0.29
N TRP A 11 -16.13 0.31 -0.30
CA TRP A 11 -15.95 -0.77 -1.28
C TRP A 11 -17.02 -1.86 -1.17
N ARG A 12 -17.45 -2.21 0.05
CA ARG A 12 -18.51 -3.20 0.31
C ARG A 12 -19.87 -2.75 -0.22
N GLU A 13 -20.20 -1.46 -0.13
CA GLU A 13 -21.44 -0.91 -0.67
C GLU A 13 -21.47 -0.96 -2.20
N GLU A 14 -20.33 -0.76 -2.86
CA GLU A 14 -20.20 -0.84 -4.32
C GLU A 14 -20.22 -2.28 -4.87
N HIS A 15 -19.92 -3.29 -4.04
CA HIS A 15 -19.76 -4.70 -4.46
C HIS A 15 -20.62 -5.68 -3.64
N PRO A 16 -21.97 -5.56 -3.65
CA PRO A 16 -22.87 -6.38 -2.82
C PRO A 16 -22.90 -7.87 -3.21
N GLU A 17 -22.56 -8.21 -4.45
CA GLU A 17 -22.57 -9.60 -4.96
C GLU A 17 -21.42 -10.46 -4.39
N ASN A 18 -20.38 -9.85 -3.83
CA ASN A 18 -19.17 -10.54 -3.33
C ASN A 18 -19.34 -11.10 -1.89
N ILE A 19 -20.58 -11.09 -1.38
CA ILE A 19 -20.93 -11.39 0.02
C ILE A 19 -21.03 -12.91 0.28
N GLN A 20 -21.34 -13.72 -0.74
CA GLN A 20 -21.69 -15.13 -0.54
C GLN A 20 -20.55 -16.14 -0.73
N ASP A 21 -19.53 -15.86 -1.55
CA ASP A 21 -18.55 -16.90 -1.95
C ASP A 21 -17.08 -16.59 -1.62
N SER A 22 -16.78 -15.41 -1.11
CA SER A 22 -15.39 -15.05 -0.83
C SER A 22 -14.98 -15.50 0.57
N ALA A 23 -13.80 -16.09 0.68
CA ALA A 23 -13.10 -16.51 1.89
C ALA A 23 -12.78 -15.33 2.87
N VAL A 24 -13.77 -14.50 3.19
CA VAL A 24 -13.74 -13.35 4.12
C VAL A 24 -13.57 -13.82 5.58
N SER A 25 -13.45 -15.13 5.80
CA SER A 25 -12.88 -15.71 7.03
C SER A 25 -11.34 -15.69 7.05
N SER A 26 -10.69 -14.90 6.21
CA SER A 26 -9.36 -14.35 6.54
C SER A 26 -9.62 -13.14 7.44
N THR A 27 -9.22 -13.23 8.71
CA THR A 27 -9.59 -12.30 9.80
C THR A 27 -9.48 -10.83 9.39
N LEU A 28 -10.59 -10.22 8.97
CA LEU A 28 -10.67 -8.79 8.67
C LEU A 28 -10.18 -8.02 9.90
N THR A 29 -9.07 -7.31 9.74
CA THR A 29 -8.46 -6.54 10.82
C THR A 29 -8.08 -5.16 10.33
N PHE A 30 -8.42 -4.15 11.12
CA PHE A 30 -8.04 -2.76 10.90
C PHE A 30 -6.80 -2.36 11.72
N LYS A 31 -6.13 -3.34 12.32
CA LYS A 31 -4.87 -3.11 13.05
C LYS A 31 -3.73 -2.82 12.06
N GLN A 32 -2.62 -2.35 12.59
CA GLN A 32 -1.39 -2.26 11.81
C GLN A 32 -0.92 -3.67 11.47
N ASP A 33 -0.54 -3.86 10.20
CA ASP A 33 -0.12 -5.15 9.71
C ASP A 33 1.39 -5.33 9.92
N HIS A 34 1.73 -6.37 10.68
CA HIS A 34 3.09 -6.78 10.98
C HIS A 34 3.37 -8.22 10.54
N SER A 35 2.46 -8.83 9.78
CA SER A 35 2.54 -10.23 9.41
C SER A 35 3.78 -10.53 8.55
N LEU A 36 4.24 -11.78 8.58
CA LEU A 36 5.39 -12.21 7.78
C LEU A 36 5.02 -12.31 6.30
N GLU A 37 3.77 -12.66 5.99
CA GLU A 37 3.22 -12.78 4.64
C GLU A 37 3.38 -11.46 3.87
N THR A 38 3.07 -10.32 4.51
CA THR A 38 3.10 -9.01 3.85
C THR A 38 4.43 -8.28 4.02
N ARG A 39 5.39 -8.82 4.80
CA ARG A 39 6.66 -8.17 5.15
C ARG A 39 7.41 -7.66 3.91
N HIS A 40 7.47 -8.48 2.86
CA HIS A 40 8.19 -8.14 1.63
C HIS A 40 7.56 -6.94 0.91
N VAL A 41 6.23 -6.91 0.77
CA VAL A 41 5.51 -5.75 0.18
C VAL A 41 5.66 -4.53 1.08
N ARG A 42 5.52 -4.65 2.40
CA ARG A 42 5.71 -3.53 3.33
C ARG A 42 7.10 -2.90 3.21
N MET A 43 8.15 -3.72 3.05
CA MET A 43 9.51 -3.24 2.81
C MET A 43 9.63 -2.51 1.47
N LEU A 44 8.99 -3.01 0.42
CA LEU A 44 8.93 -2.33 -0.88
C LEU A 44 8.26 -0.95 -0.76
N LEU A 45 7.10 -0.88 -0.09
CA LEU A 45 6.36 0.38 0.14
C LEU A 45 7.18 1.37 0.97
N TRP A 46 7.90 0.88 1.98
CA TRP A 46 8.82 1.71 2.76
C TRP A 46 9.93 2.29 1.88
N ASN A 47 10.54 1.47 1.03
CA ASN A 47 11.57 1.94 0.10
C ASN A 47 11.04 2.99 -0.87
N LEU A 48 9.84 2.77 -1.42
CA LEU A 48 9.15 3.72 -2.29
C LEU A 48 8.97 5.07 -1.58
N ALA A 49 8.39 5.05 -0.38
CA ALA A 49 8.13 6.26 0.40
C ALA A 49 9.40 7.03 0.77
N TYR A 50 10.40 6.34 1.33
CA TYR A 50 11.59 6.99 1.91
C TYR A 50 12.69 7.30 0.89
N ARG A 51 12.71 6.64 -0.27
CA ARG A 51 13.82 6.80 -1.24
C ARG A 51 13.42 7.37 -2.58
N GLN A 52 12.13 7.34 -2.92
CA GLN A 52 11.71 7.61 -4.30
C GLN A 52 10.61 8.66 -4.41
N LEU A 53 9.69 8.75 -3.44
CA LEU A 53 8.66 9.80 -3.44
C LEU A 53 9.28 11.17 -3.17
N LYS A 54 8.75 12.19 -3.85
CA LYS A 54 8.95 13.60 -3.51
C LYS A 54 7.81 14.09 -2.61
N ARG A 55 7.99 15.27 -2.00
CA ARG A 55 7.06 15.87 -1.02
C ARG A 55 5.57 15.83 -1.38
N LYS A 56 5.23 16.03 -2.66
CA LYS A 56 3.83 16.08 -3.14
C LYS A 56 3.36 14.81 -3.84
N ASP A 57 4.25 13.84 -4.06
CA ASP A 57 3.93 12.65 -4.85
C ASP A 57 2.95 11.75 -4.09
N TRP A 58 3.07 11.67 -2.76
CA TRP A 58 2.21 10.81 -1.97
C TRP A 58 0.74 11.29 -1.94
N GLN A 59 0.47 12.60 -1.87
CA GLN A 59 -0.91 13.11 -1.99
C GLN A 59 -1.47 12.84 -3.38
N ARG A 60 -0.64 12.95 -4.43
CA ARG A 60 -1.07 12.62 -5.81
C ARG A 60 -1.45 11.15 -5.92
N LEU A 61 -0.67 10.24 -5.34
CA LEU A 61 -1.01 8.81 -5.28
C LEU A 61 -2.28 8.55 -4.47
N ALA A 62 -2.42 9.18 -3.29
CA ALA A 62 -3.59 9.04 -2.44
C ALA A 62 -4.88 9.46 -3.18
N ARG A 63 -4.86 10.59 -3.90
CA ARG A 63 -5.99 11.06 -4.71
C ARG A 63 -6.34 10.10 -5.86
N LEU A 64 -5.34 9.54 -6.53
CA LEU A 64 -5.55 8.55 -7.60
C LEU A 64 -6.15 7.24 -7.08
N TRP A 65 -5.92 6.92 -5.80
CA TRP A 65 -6.54 5.79 -5.10
C TRP A 65 -7.81 6.18 -4.36
N SER A 66 -8.41 7.32 -4.71
CA SER A 66 -9.67 7.81 -4.15
C SER A 66 -9.64 7.97 -2.62
N PHE A 67 -8.52 8.43 -2.06
CA PHE A 67 -8.54 8.95 -0.68
C PHE A 67 -9.26 10.29 -0.70
N THR A 68 -10.13 10.54 0.27
CA THR A 68 -10.78 11.84 0.42
C THR A 68 -9.77 12.87 0.94
N GLU A 69 -10.02 14.16 0.71
CA GLU A 69 -9.16 15.22 1.27
C GLU A 69 -9.12 15.18 2.80
N ASP A 70 -10.22 14.77 3.46
CA ASP A 70 -10.25 14.59 4.92
C ASP A 70 -9.37 13.41 5.36
N GLN A 71 -9.35 12.31 4.61
CA GLN A 71 -8.44 11.19 4.87
C GLN A 71 -6.97 11.58 4.67
N ILE A 72 -6.68 12.38 3.64
CA ILE A 72 -5.33 12.92 3.39
C ILE A 72 -4.91 13.83 4.54
N ARG A 73 -5.78 14.75 4.97
CA ARG A 73 -5.52 15.63 6.12
C ARG A 73 -5.30 14.86 7.41
N ALA A 74 -6.13 13.84 7.67
CA ALA A 74 -5.97 12.95 8.84
C ALA A 74 -4.67 12.09 8.77
N ILE A 75 -4.06 11.94 7.60
CA ILE A 75 -2.71 11.38 7.46
C ILE A 75 -1.65 12.43 7.80
N GLU A 76 -1.80 13.65 7.29
CA GLU A 76 -0.89 14.77 7.53
C GLU A 76 -0.80 15.12 9.02
N GLU A 77 -1.92 15.13 9.74
CA GLU A 77 -2.00 15.46 11.16
C GLU A 77 -1.21 14.52 12.08
N GLN A 78 -0.84 13.32 11.62
CA GLN A 78 -0.10 12.36 12.46
C GLN A 78 1.37 12.68 12.65
N TRP A 79 1.98 13.36 11.68
CA TRP A 79 3.39 13.72 11.73
C TRP A 79 3.57 15.15 11.29
N SER A 80 4.28 15.93 12.11
CA SER A 80 4.63 17.31 11.82
C SER A 80 6.10 17.41 11.40
N GLY A 81 6.43 18.45 10.63
CA GLY A 81 7.80 18.74 10.20
C GLY A 81 8.00 18.65 8.68
N ASN A 82 9.07 19.27 8.19
CA ASN A 82 9.30 19.50 6.75
C ASN A 82 9.55 18.21 5.96
N ASP A 83 10.00 17.15 6.64
CA ASP A 83 10.35 15.85 6.04
C ASP A 83 9.38 14.73 6.41
N SER A 84 8.26 15.07 7.09
CA SER A 84 7.19 14.14 7.49
C SER A 84 6.46 13.46 6.32
N PHE A 85 6.67 13.95 5.09
CA PHE A 85 6.03 13.43 3.89
C PHE A 85 6.41 11.96 3.60
N HIS A 86 7.57 11.50 4.09
CA HIS A 86 7.96 10.10 3.98
C HIS A 86 7.06 9.22 4.86
N GLU A 87 6.79 9.65 6.10
CA GLU A 87 5.88 8.99 7.03
C GLU A 87 4.44 9.02 6.50
N HIS A 88 3.99 10.19 6.00
CA HIS A 88 2.67 10.34 5.39
C HIS A 88 2.50 9.39 4.20
N GLY A 89 3.48 9.38 3.29
CA GLY A 89 3.46 8.52 2.12
C GLY A 89 3.50 7.03 2.47
N TYR A 90 4.33 6.64 3.43
CA TYR A 90 4.37 5.25 3.88
C TYR A 90 3.04 4.82 4.52
N ARG A 91 2.41 5.69 5.32
CA ARG A 91 1.10 5.39 5.90
C ARG A 91 0.00 5.28 4.84
N ALA A 92 -0.02 6.18 3.86
CA ALA A 92 -0.96 6.11 2.74
C ALA A 92 -0.82 4.80 1.95
N LEU A 93 0.43 4.38 1.68
CA LEU A 93 0.73 3.11 1.02
C LEU A 93 0.28 1.88 1.85
N LEU A 94 0.42 1.91 3.18
CA LEU A 94 -0.07 0.83 4.05
C LEU A 94 -1.61 0.79 4.15
N ILE A 95 -2.28 1.94 4.05
CA ILE A 95 -3.75 1.99 3.93
C ILE A 95 -4.18 1.36 2.61
N TRP A 96 -3.53 1.75 1.51
CA TRP A 96 -3.80 1.19 0.19
C TRP A 96 -3.57 -0.33 0.14
N LEU A 97 -2.46 -0.82 0.71
CA LEU A 97 -2.14 -2.25 0.78
C LEU A 97 -3.24 -3.05 1.48
N HIS A 98 -3.82 -2.50 2.55
CA HIS A 98 -4.92 -3.18 3.25
C HIS A 98 -6.13 -3.38 2.34
N GLY A 99 -6.51 -2.37 1.55
CA GLY A 99 -7.58 -2.51 0.54
C GLY A 99 -7.24 -3.54 -0.54
N ALA A 100 -6.02 -3.50 -1.08
CA ALA A 100 -5.56 -4.46 -2.10
C ALA A 100 -5.62 -5.92 -1.59
N LEU A 101 -5.22 -6.16 -0.35
CA LEU A 101 -5.29 -7.50 0.26
C LEU A 101 -6.74 -7.98 0.44
N MET A 102 -7.69 -7.09 0.71
CA MET A 102 -9.12 -7.46 0.81
C MET A 102 -9.71 -7.85 -0.56
N THR A 103 -9.17 -7.31 -1.65
CA THR A 103 -9.59 -7.67 -3.02
C THR A 103 -8.90 -8.93 -3.57
N GLN A 104 -8.11 -9.65 -2.74
CA GLN A 104 -7.34 -10.85 -3.11
C GLN A 104 -6.42 -10.67 -4.33
N SER A 105 -5.98 -9.43 -4.59
CA SER A 105 -5.05 -9.12 -5.68
C SER A 105 -3.60 -9.34 -5.24
N ASP A 106 -2.70 -9.64 -6.19
CA ASP A 106 -1.24 -9.55 -5.94
C ASP A 106 -0.87 -8.08 -5.72
N PRO A 107 -0.55 -7.64 -4.48
CA PRO A 107 -0.37 -6.23 -4.20
C PRO A 107 0.88 -5.66 -4.88
N ALA A 108 1.90 -6.47 -5.16
CA ALA A 108 3.11 -6.00 -5.83
C ALA A 108 2.85 -5.75 -7.32
N LYS A 109 2.06 -6.63 -7.96
CA LYS A 109 1.63 -6.44 -9.35
C LYS A 109 0.71 -5.22 -9.47
N GLN A 110 -0.30 -5.13 -8.61
CA GLN A 110 -1.23 -4.01 -8.61
C GLN A 110 -0.52 -2.68 -8.36
N LEU A 111 0.45 -2.64 -7.43
CA LEU A 111 1.25 -1.44 -7.18
C LEU A 111 1.98 -0.96 -8.45
N TYR A 112 2.54 -1.88 -9.23
CA TYR A 112 3.22 -1.55 -10.49
C TYR A 112 2.24 -0.89 -11.49
N GLU A 113 1.09 -1.54 -11.72
CA GLU A 113 0.07 -1.06 -12.65
C GLU A 113 -0.47 0.32 -12.24
N GLU A 114 -0.73 0.49 -10.96
CA GLU A 114 -1.18 1.75 -10.37
C GLU A 114 -0.14 2.88 -10.51
N LEU A 115 1.14 2.60 -10.27
CA LEU A 115 2.21 3.58 -10.44
C LEU A 115 2.38 3.98 -11.92
N VAL A 116 2.26 3.04 -12.85
CA VAL A 116 2.28 3.34 -14.29
C VAL A 116 1.08 4.23 -14.66
N ARG A 117 -0.13 3.85 -14.24
CA ARG A 117 -1.36 4.61 -14.47
C ARG A 117 -1.31 6.02 -13.88
N ALA A 118 -0.63 6.17 -12.73
CA ALA A 118 -0.42 7.44 -12.06
C ALA A 118 0.58 8.38 -12.76
N GLY A 119 1.25 7.91 -13.82
CA GLY A 119 2.28 8.66 -14.53
C GLY A 119 3.66 8.58 -13.86
N PHE A 120 3.93 7.51 -13.11
CA PHE A 120 5.22 7.24 -12.46
C PHE A 120 5.88 5.94 -12.97
N PRO A 121 6.08 5.76 -14.29
CA PRO A 121 6.64 4.53 -14.84
C PRO A 121 8.05 4.22 -14.32
N GLU A 122 8.88 5.25 -14.08
CA GLU A 122 10.21 5.06 -13.50
C GLU A 122 10.18 4.53 -12.06
N LEU A 123 9.20 4.97 -11.25
CA LEU A 123 9.00 4.46 -9.89
C LEU A 123 8.49 3.02 -9.92
N ALA A 124 7.61 2.70 -10.87
CA ALA A 124 7.12 1.34 -11.08
C ALA A 124 8.28 0.38 -11.42
N GLU A 125 9.16 0.75 -12.34
CA GLU A 125 10.34 -0.05 -12.71
C GLU A 125 11.35 -0.21 -11.57
N LYS A 126 11.60 0.86 -10.79
CA LYS A 126 12.46 0.78 -9.59
C LYS A 126 11.87 -0.18 -8.55
N SER A 127 10.56 -0.16 -8.36
CA SER A 127 9.83 -1.05 -7.45
C SER A 127 9.91 -2.52 -7.88
N ARG A 128 9.75 -2.79 -9.17
CA ARG A 128 9.91 -4.13 -9.76
C ARG A 128 11.33 -4.69 -9.56
N ARG A 129 12.35 -3.86 -9.74
CA ARG A 129 13.76 -4.26 -9.53
C ARG A 129 14.07 -4.52 -8.06
N PHE A 130 13.41 -3.85 -7.14
CA PHE A 130 13.55 -4.12 -5.71
C PHE A 130 13.03 -5.52 -5.37
N LYS A 131 11.86 -5.90 -5.90
CA LYS A 131 11.29 -7.26 -5.76
C LYS A 131 12.24 -8.34 -6.28
N SER A 132 12.83 -8.17 -7.47
CA SER A 132 13.76 -9.17 -8.01
C SER A 132 15.06 -9.31 -7.21
N LYS A 133 15.57 -8.22 -6.62
CA LYS A 133 16.73 -8.25 -5.71
C LYS A 133 16.41 -8.96 -4.40
N THR A 134 15.25 -8.72 -3.80
CA THR A 134 14.86 -9.42 -2.56
C THR A 134 14.69 -10.92 -2.80
N ASP A 135 14.04 -11.31 -3.90
CA ASP A 135 13.80 -12.71 -4.24
C ASP A 135 15.11 -13.46 -4.54
N SER A 136 16.06 -12.80 -5.21
CA SER A 136 17.40 -13.39 -5.46
C SER A 136 18.28 -13.47 -4.22
N SER A 137 18.11 -12.56 -3.25
CA SER A 137 18.81 -12.61 -1.96
C SER A 137 18.25 -13.71 -1.04
N SER A 138 16.94 -13.92 -1.02
CA SER A 138 16.30 -14.96 -0.21
C SER A 138 16.71 -16.38 -0.64
N LYS A 139 17.09 -16.58 -1.91
CA LYS A 139 17.57 -17.86 -2.43
C LYS A 139 19.02 -18.20 -2.04
N LYS A 140 19.75 -17.30 -1.36
CA LYS A 140 21.18 -17.50 -1.01
C LYS A 140 21.43 -18.01 0.42
N CYS A 141 20.38 -18.30 1.18
CA CYS A 141 20.51 -18.93 2.50
C CYS A 141 20.18 -20.42 2.42
N ALA A 142 21.12 -21.20 1.88
CA ALA A 142 21.22 -22.63 2.16
C ALA A 142 22.54 -22.81 2.91
N VAL A 143 22.45 -22.98 4.24
CA VAL A 143 23.60 -23.40 5.05
C VAL A 143 23.60 -24.93 4.99
N SER A 144 24.68 -25.50 4.44
CA SER A 144 25.03 -26.92 4.55
C SER A 144 25.59 -27.24 5.93
#